data_AF-A0A533RZS2-F1
#
_entry.id   AF-A0A533RZS2-F1
#
_cell.length_a   1.000
_cell.length_b   1.000
_cell.length_c   1.000
_cell.angle_alpha   90.00
_cell.angle_beta   90.00
_cell.angle_gamma   90.00
#
_symmetry.space_group_name_H-M   'P 1'
#
loop_
_entity.id
_entity.type
_entity.pdbx_description
1 polymer ?
#
loop_
_entity_poly.entity_id
_entity_poly.type
_entity_poly.pdbx_seq_one_letter_code
_entity_poly.pdbx_strand_id
1 'polypeptide(L)'
;MQRTETQSIQHSIDVILSNQATSGAYLASPNFPTYRYSWFRDGSFIAYAMALYGEMDSAARFHHWAVETVARRENQIRDTVSKVGRGLPLDGSDFLHTRYTVDGAEAPATDEEWPNHQLDGFGTWLWTLAQYQQQSGKPLPEKWVHTAGLVGDYLAALWQLPCYDCWEEFPGDIHPHTLAAIYGGLKGLSALDGQDRSNLLKQIRDYVLEHGVYAGYFVKKIGSYTVDASLLGLALPYGLVALEDARFTATVERIEQSLRKGGGVHRYPTDTYFGGGEWVLLTAWLGWYYAMTGQDAKARELLGWIESQADAQGNLPEQVPGTLNDPN
;
A
#
# COMPACT_ATOMS: atom_id res chain seq x y z
N MET A 1 25.27 14.41 17.17
CA MET A 1 25.85 13.06 17.26
C MET A 1 25.01 12.20 16.33
N GLN A 2 25.59 11.60 15.28
CA GLN A 2 24.82 10.72 14.38
C GLN A 2 24.34 9.50 15.18
N ARG A 3 23.06 9.15 15.05
CA ARG A 3 22.50 7.93 15.65
C ARG A 3 23.09 6.72 14.95
N THR A 4 23.23 5.60 15.66
CA THR A 4 23.52 4.32 15.01
C THR A 4 22.27 3.80 14.29
N GLU A 5 22.44 2.94 13.29
CA GLU A 5 21.33 2.26 12.58
C GLU A 5 20.36 1.60 13.56
N THR A 6 20.88 0.89 14.57
CA THR A 6 20.08 0.28 15.65
C THR A 6 19.26 1.29 16.45
N GLN A 7 19.81 2.47 16.73
CA GLN A 7 19.08 3.55 17.43
C GLN A 7 17.99 4.17 16.56
N SER A 8 18.22 4.25 15.25
CA SER A 8 17.25 4.77 14.28
C SER A 8 16.02 3.84 14.15
N ILE A 9 16.28 2.53 14.03
CA ILE A 9 15.25 1.50 13.97
C ILE A 9 14.43 1.49 15.27
N GLN A 10 15.10 1.45 16.43
CA GLN A 10 14.40 1.44 17.72
C GLN A 10 13.52 2.68 17.89
N HIS A 11 14.01 3.86 17.49
CA HIS A 11 13.20 5.09 17.52
C HIS A 11 11.94 4.97 16.66
N SER A 12 12.04 4.40 15.46
CA SER A 12 10.88 4.18 14.59
C SER A 12 9.85 3.25 15.23
N ILE A 13 10.31 2.16 15.87
CA ILE A 13 9.47 1.22 16.62
C ILE A 13 8.76 1.96 17.78
N ASP A 14 9.51 2.71 18.58
CA ASP A 14 8.98 3.44 19.74
C ASP A 14 7.91 4.46 19.32
N VAL A 15 8.14 5.18 18.21
CA VAL A 15 7.16 6.13 17.64
C VAL A 15 5.89 5.41 17.20
N ILE A 16 5.99 4.28 16.51
CA ILE A 16 4.82 3.50 16.08
C ILE A 16 4.04 2.99 17.30
N LEU A 17 4.72 2.37 18.26
CA LEU A 17 4.08 1.83 19.47
C LEU A 17 3.38 2.92 20.29
N SER A 18 4.04 4.07 20.46
CA SER A 18 3.51 5.19 21.25
C SER A 18 2.29 5.85 20.61
N ASN A 19 2.10 5.68 19.29
CA ASN A 19 1.00 6.28 18.53
C ASN A 19 -0.03 5.26 18.01
N GLN A 20 0.17 3.96 18.25
CA GLN A 20 -0.84 2.95 17.95
C GLN A 20 -2.02 3.12 18.90
N ALA A 21 -3.21 3.37 18.35
CA ALA A 21 -4.41 3.57 19.16
C ALA A 21 -4.73 2.32 19.99
N THR A 22 -5.40 2.46 21.13
CA THR A 22 -5.77 1.34 22.02
C THR A 22 -6.63 0.28 21.33
N SER A 23 -7.43 0.68 20.34
CA SER A 23 -8.20 -0.22 19.45
C SER A 23 -7.34 -1.12 18.57
N GLY A 24 -6.06 -0.78 18.36
CA GLY A 24 -5.11 -1.49 17.50
C GLY A 24 -4.79 -0.77 16.18
N ALA A 25 -5.57 0.25 15.82
CA ALA A 25 -5.34 1.04 14.61
C ALA A 25 -3.97 1.76 14.65
N TYR A 26 -3.26 1.75 13.53
CA TYR A 26 -2.14 2.66 13.30
C TYR A 26 -2.66 3.96 12.67
N LEU A 27 -2.29 5.10 13.25
CA LEU A 27 -2.54 6.41 12.65
C LEU A 27 -1.55 6.66 11.51
N ALA A 28 -2.02 7.22 10.39
CA ALA A 28 -1.14 7.61 9.28
C ALA A 28 -0.16 8.71 9.71
N SER A 29 -0.65 9.74 10.41
CA SER A 29 0.22 10.72 11.07
C SER A 29 -0.42 11.29 12.34
N PRO A 30 0.19 11.12 13.52
CA PRO A 30 -0.32 11.71 14.76
C PRO A 30 -0.16 13.24 14.80
N ASN A 31 0.84 13.75 14.09
CA ASN A 31 1.25 15.16 14.10
C ASN A 31 0.56 16.01 13.03
N PHE A 32 -0.21 15.39 12.12
CA PHE A 32 -0.96 16.11 11.09
C PHE A 32 -2.47 15.82 11.26
N PRO A 33 -3.28 16.79 11.75
CA PRO A 33 -4.68 16.55 12.12
C PRO A 33 -5.53 15.89 11.03
N THR A 34 -5.32 16.24 9.76
CA THR A 34 -6.03 15.66 8.60
C THR A 34 -5.77 14.16 8.44
N TYR A 35 -4.63 13.67 8.94
CA TYR A 35 -4.16 12.29 8.83
C TYR A 35 -4.32 11.49 10.14
N ARG A 36 -5.12 12.00 11.09
CA ARG A 36 -5.50 11.28 12.31
C ARG A 36 -6.58 10.21 12.07
N TYR A 37 -6.38 9.45 11.01
CA TYR A 37 -7.19 8.30 10.61
C TYR A 37 -6.26 7.12 10.33
N SER A 38 -6.85 5.94 10.17
CA SER A 38 -6.15 4.73 9.79
C SER A 38 -6.56 4.31 8.39
N TRP A 39 -5.56 4.12 7.53
CA TRP A 39 -5.70 3.55 6.19
C TRP A 39 -5.27 2.09 6.24
N PHE A 40 -5.97 1.24 5.49
CA PHE A 40 -5.57 -0.16 5.36
C PHE A 40 -4.19 -0.28 4.70
N ARG A 41 -3.86 0.56 3.72
CA ARG A 41 -2.54 0.59 3.05
C ARG A 41 -1.42 0.85 4.05
N ASP A 42 -1.45 2.01 4.72
CA ASP A 42 -0.43 2.48 5.65
C ASP A 42 -0.27 1.51 6.82
N GLY A 43 -1.38 1.15 7.47
CA GLY A 43 -1.38 0.24 8.59
C GLY A 43 -0.86 -1.16 8.24
N SER A 44 -1.03 -1.61 6.98
CA SER A 44 -0.52 -2.91 6.53
C SER A 44 0.98 -2.92 6.32
N PHE A 45 1.58 -1.84 5.81
CA PHE A 45 3.04 -1.74 5.75
C PHE A 45 3.66 -1.57 7.15
N ILE A 46 3.01 -0.82 8.03
CA ILE A 46 3.42 -0.70 9.44
C ILE A 46 3.36 -2.06 10.13
N ALA A 47 2.23 -2.77 10.03
CA ALA A 47 2.06 -4.09 10.64
C ALA A 47 3.10 -5.11 10.12
N TYR A 48 3.40 -5.09 8.82
CA TYR A 48 4.43 -5.93 8.23
C TYR A 48 5.82 -5.62 8.83
N ALA A 49 6.19 -4.34 8.91
CA ALA A 49 7.46 -3.92 9.49
C ALA A 49 7.55 -4.29 10.98
N MET A 50 6.49 -4.04 11.76
CA MET A 50 6.44 -4.39 13.18
C MET A 50 6.61 -5.90 13.40
N ALA A 51 5.93 -6.72 12.61
CA ALA A 51 6.07 -8.17 12.69
C ALA A 51 7.47 -8.66 12.28
N LEU A 52 8.10 -8.07 11.26
CA LEU A 52 9.49 -8.36 10.88
C LEU A 52 10.50 -8.07 12.01
N TYR A 53 10.25 -7.02 12.80
CA TYR A 53 11.10 -6.65 13.94
C TYR A 53 10.72 -7.34 15.26
N GLY A 54 9.77 -8.27 15.23
CA GLY A 54 9.36 -9.07 16.39
C GLY A 54 8.26 -8.46 17.26
N GLU A 55 7.73 -7.28 16.90
CA GLU A 55 6.60 -6.61 17.57
C GLU A 55 5.26 -7.23 17.14
N MET A 56 5.15 -8.55 17.32
CA MET A 56 4.03 -9.37 16.82
C MET A 56 2.69 -8.98 17.44
N ASP A 57 2.67 -8.57 18.71
CA ASP A 57 1.45 -8.15 19.40
C ASP A 57 0.92 -6.83 18.83
N SER A 58 1.82 -5.90 18.49
CA SER A 58 1.46 -4.64 17.82
C SER A 58 0.80 -4.92 16.48
N ALA A 59 1.42 -5.76 15.64
CA ALA A 59 0.87 -6.16 14.35
C ALA A 59 -0.47 -6.89 14.49
N ALA A 60 -0.59 -7.81 15.46
CA ALA A 60 -1.82 -8.55 15.73
C ALA A 60 -2.99 -7.62 16.05
N ARG A 61 -2.75 -6.56 16.84
CA ARG A 61 -3.78 -5.58 17.21
C ARG A 61 -4.29 -4.81 16.00
N PHE A 62 -3.41 -4.46 15.05
CA PHE A 62 -3.85 -3.85 13.79
C PHE A 62 -4.71 -4.80 12.96
N HIS A 63 -4.29 -6.06 12.81
CA HIS A 63 -5.11 -7.06 12.10
C HIS A 63 -6.46 -7.28 12.77
N HIS A 64 -6.51 -7.31 14.10
CA HIS A 64 -7.77 -7.37 14.84
C HIS A 64 -8.66 -6.15 14.55
N TRP A 65 -8.10 -4.94 14.61
CA TRP A 65 -8.81 -3.71 14.28
C TRP A 65 -9.38 -3.72 12.85
N ALA A 66 -8.58 -4.16 11.88
CA ALA A 66 -9.01 -4.26 10.49
C ALA A 66 -10.16 -5.27 10.32
N VAL A 67 -10.08 -6.41 10.99
CA VAL A 67 -11.16 -7.41 11.03
C VAL A 67 -12.44 -6.84 11.61
N GLU A 68 -12.38 -6.18 12.77
CA GLU A 68 -13.58 -5.59 13.39
C GLU A 68 -14.16 -4.46 12.54
N THR A 69 -13.30 -3.70 11.84
CA THR A 69 -13.72 -2.64 10.93
C THR A 69 -14.47 -3.22 9.73
N VAL A 70 -13.93 -4.22 9.05
CA VAL A 70 -14.58 -4.85 7.90
C VAL A 70 -15.84 -5.62 8.31
N ALA A 71 -15.83 -6.34 9.44
CA ALA A 71 -16.97 -7.13 9.90
C ALA A 71 -18.24 -6.28 10.09
N ARG A 72 -18.12 -5.01 10.48
CA ARG A 72 -19.25 -4.07 10.57
C ARG A 72 -19.88 -3.72 9.21
N ARG A 73 -19.18 -3.98 8.10
CA ARG A 73 -19.63 -3.73 6.71
C ARG A 73 -19.91 -5.01 5.93
N GLU A 74 -20.08 -6.15 6.60
CA GLU A 74 -20.32 -7.42 5.90
C GLU A 74 -21.53 -7.35 4.95
N ASN A 75 -22.65 -6.76 5.39
CA ASN A 75 -23.83 -6.62 4.54
C ASN A 75 -23.57 -5.76 3.30
N GLN A 76 -22.89 -4.62 3.47
CA GLN A 76 -22.51 -3.73 2.36
C GLN A 76 -21.64 -4.48 1.33
N ILE A 77 -20.65 -5.25 1.81
CA ILE A 77 -19.79 -6.07 0.94
C ILE A 77 -20.61 -7.10 0.17
N ARG A 78 -21.46 -7.86 0.85
CA ARG A 78 -22.29 -8.90 0.23
C ARG A 78 -23.27 -8.31 -0.79
N ASP A 79 -23.89 -7.19 -0.47
CA ASP A 79 -24.81 -6.49 -1.36
C ASP A 79 -24.09 -5.97 -2.60
N THR A 80 -22.89 -5.40 -2.44
CA THR A 80 -22.05 -4.91 -3.54
C THR A 80 -21.65 -6.06 -4.48
N VAL A 81 -21.12 -7.15 -3.92
CA VAL A 81 -20.75 -8.35 -4.71
C VAL A 81 -21.97 -8.91 -5.45
N SER A 82 -23.14 -8.95 -4.80
CA SER A 82 -24.40 -9.39 -5.40
C SER A 82 -24.85 -8.47 -6.55
N LYS A 83 -24.76 -7.15 -6.38
CA LYS A 83 -25.06 -6.16 -7.44
C LYS A 83 -24.17 -6.36 -8.65
N VAL A 84 -22.86 -6.49 -8.46
CA VAL A 84 -21.89 -6.76 -9.53
C VAL A 84 -22.25 -8.05 -10.27
N GLY A 85 -22.49 -9.15 -9.55
CA GLY A 85 -22.86 -10.44 -10.15
C GLY A 85 -24.17 -10.41 -10.95
N ARG A 86 -25.05 -9.44 -10.67
CA ARG A 86 -26.32 -9.21 -11.37
C ARG A 86 -26.23 -8.15 -12.48
N GLY A 87 -25.06 -7.52 -12.66
CA GLY A 87 -24.88 -6.41 -13.60
C GLY A 87 -25.69 -5.16 -13.23
N LEU A 88 -25.95 -4.94 -11.95
CA LEU A 88 -26.64 -3.74 -11.48
C LEU A 88 -25.65 -2.57 -11.36
N PRO A 89 -26.11 -1.32 -11.57
CA PRO A 89 -25.26 -0.15 -11.35
C PRO A 89 -24.84 -0.05 -9.88
N LEU A 90 -23.62 0.43 -9.67
CA LEU A 90 -23.07 0.76 -8.36
C LEU A 90 -23.07 2.27 -8.14
N ASP A 91 -23.15 2.69 -6.88
CA ASP A 91 -22.97 4.08 -6.46
C ASP A 91 -22.00 4.17 -5.26
N GLY A 92 -21.77 5.38 -4.76
CA GLY A 92 -20.82 5.62 -3.67
C GLY A 92 -21.10 4.82 -2.39
N SER A 93 -22.35 4.40 -2.15
CA SER A 93 -22.71 3.60 -0.97
C SER A 93 -22.30 2.13 -1.10
N ASP A 94 -21.95 1.67 -2.29
CA ASP A 94 -21.45 0.32 -2.53
C ASP A 94 -19.95 0.20 -2.23
N PHE A 95 -19.24 1.32 -2.09
CA PHE A 95 -17.80 1.32 -1.89
C PHE A 95 -17.42 1.48 -0.43
N LEU A 96 -16.56 0.57 0.03
CA LEU A 96 -15.90 0.75 1.32
C LEU A 96 -15.04 2.01 1.32
N HIS A 97 -15.01 2.68 2.47
CA HIS A 97 -14.18 3.87 2.66
C HIS A 97 -12.69 3.51 2.64
N THR A 98 -11.87 4.46 2.19
CA THR A 98 -10.42 4.31 2.15
C THR A 98 -9.80 4.42 3.56
N ARG A 99 -10.33 5.34 4.37
CA ARG A 99 -9.84 5.67 5.71
C ARG A 99 -10.92 5.53 6.77
N TYR A 100 -10.50 5.19 7.98
CA TYR A 100 -11.40 4.99 9.11
C TYR A 100 -10.87 5.73 10.34
N THR A 101 -11.77 6.09 11.26
CA THR A 101 -11.36 6.51 12.60
C THR A 101 -10.63 5.38 13.31
N VAL A 102 -9.88 5.69 14.37
CA VAL A 102 -9.20 4.67 15.17
C VAL A 102 -10.17 3.65 15.77
N ASP A 103 -11.45 3.99 15.95
CA ASP A 103 -12.49 3.06 16.43
C ASP A 103 -13.13 2.23 15.32
N GLY A 104 -12.64 2.37 14.07
CA GLY A 104 -13.14 1.67 12.89
C GLY A 104 -14.46 2.25 12.38
N ALA A 105 -14.82 3.49 12.73
CA ALA A 105 -15.96 4.17 12.12
C ALA A 105 -15.54 4.84 10.81
N GLU A 106 -16.48 5.07 9.91
CA GLU A 106 -16.22 5.93 8.75
C GLU A 106 -15.95 7.35 9.24
N ALA A 107 -15.01 8.04 8.58
CA ALA A 107 -14.80 9.45 8.85
C ALA A 107 -16.13 10.19 8.67
N PRO A 108 -16.53 11.08 9.61
CA PRO A 108 -17.75 11.86 9.47
C PRO A 108 -17.76 12.56 8.11
N ALA A 109 -18.95 12.69 7.50
CA ALA A 109 -19.11 13.59 6.36
C ALA A 109 -18.77 15.01 6.82
N THR A 110 -17.55 15.45 6.54
CA THR A 110 -17.12 16.84 6.63
C THR A 110 -17.48 17.57 5.34
N ASP A 111 -17.32 18.89 5.30
CA ASP A 111 -17.60 19.71 4.10
C ASP A 111 -16.73 19.31 2.88
N GLU A 112 -15.63 18.56 3.09
CA GLU A 112 -14.82 17.94 2.05
C GLU A 112 -15.14 16.44 1.93
N GLU A 113 -15.68 16.04 0.78
CA GLU A 113 -15.86 14.64 0.38
C GLU A 113 -14.48 14.00 0.15
N TRP A 114 -14.15 12.95 0.91
CA TRP A 114 -12.87 12.25 0.76
C TRP A 114 -12.91 11.31 -0.47
N PRO A 115 -11.80 11.16 -1.22
CA PRO A 115 -11.64 10.21 -2.33
C PRO A 115 -11.68 8.74 -1.86
N ASN A 116 -12.88 8.31 -1.46
CA ASN A 116 -13.24 6.93 -1.17
C ASN A 116 -13.32 6.11 -2.47
N HIS A 117 -13.39 4.78 -2.37
CA HIS A 117 -13.16 3.84 -3.48
C HIS A 117 -11.68 3.76 -3.89
N GLN A 118 -10.86 3.20 -3.00
CA GLN A 118 -9.51 2.71 -3.25
C GLN A 118 -9.45 1.23 -2.89
N LEU A 119 -8.95 0.39 -3.80
CA LEU A 119 -8.94 -1.07 -3.63
C LEU A 119 -7.59 -1.60 -3.14
N ASP A 120 -6.51 -0.83 -3.32
CA ASP A 120 -5.14 -1.26 -3.04
C ASP A 120 -4.88 -1.49 -1.55
N GLY A 121 -5.47 -0.69 -0.66
CA GLY A 121 -5.35 -0.86 0.78
C GLY A 121 -5.88 -2.21 1.25
N PHE A 122 -7.02 -2.64 0.72
CA PHE A 122 -7.60 -3.95 1.02
C PHE A 122 -6.75 -5.10 0.50
N GLY A 123 -6.23 -5.00 -0.73
CA GLY A 123 -5.30 -5.97 -1.28
C GLY A 123 -4.01 -6.08 -0.45
N THR A 124 -3.47 -4.93 -0.03
CA THR A 124 -2.28 -4.86 0.83
C THR A 124 -2.54 -5.48 2.20
N TRP A 125 -3.72 -5.28 2.79
CA TRP A 125 -4.08 -5.90 4.05
C TRP A 125 -4.15 -7.42 3.99
N LEU A 126 -4.77 -7.98 2.94
CA LEU A 126 -4.79 -9.43 2.73
C LEU A 126 -3.37 -9.99 2.57
N TRP A 127 -2.51 -9.27 1.85
CA TRP A 127 -1.10 -9.63 1.71
C TRP A 127 -0.40 -9.64 3.07
N THR A 128 -0.45 -8.55 3.84
CA THR A 128 0.23 -8.49 5.15
C THR A 128 -0.34 -9.51 6.12
N LEU A 129 -1.65 -9.77 6.12
CA LEU A 129 -2.26 -10.78 6.99
C LEU A 129 -1.70 -12.18 6.73
N ALA A 130 -1.46 -12.53 5.45
CA ALA A 130 -0.79 -13.76 5.08
C ALA A 130 0.68 -13.78 5.53
N GLN A 131 1.40 -12.66 5.40
CA GLN A 131 2.77 -12.54 5.92
C GLN A 131 2.82 -12.71 7.45
N TYR A 132 1.88 -12.11 8.17
CA TYR A 132 1.78 -12.22 9.63
C TYR A 132 1.53 -13.67 10.07
N GLN A 133 0.64 -14.41 9.38
CA GLN A 133 0.45 -15.84 9.65
C GLN A 133 1.76 -16.62 9.47
N GLN A 134 2.47 -16.39 8.36
CA GLN A 134 3.74 -17.07 8.08
C GLN A 134 4.80 -16.77 9.14
N GLN A 135 4.95 -15.50 9.52
CA GLN A 135 5.94 -15.07 10.52
C GLN A 135 5.59 -15.55 11.93
N SER A 136 4.31 -15.56 12.30
CA SER A 136 3.87 -16.05 13.61
C SER A 136 3.94 -17.57 13.75
N GLY A 137 3.94 -18.31 12.64
CA GLY A 137 3.88 -19.78 12.61
C GLY A 137 2.61 -20.35 13.24
N LYS A 138 1.57 -19.53 13.43
CA LYS A 138 0.31 -19.90 14.10
C LYS A 138 -0.88 -19.72 13.16
N PRO A 139 -1.89 -20.60 13.25
CA PRO A 139 -3.14 -20.37 12.52
C PRO A 139 -3.81 -19.08 13.00
N LEU A 140 -4.49 -18.40 12.08
CA LEU A 140 -5.25 -17.20 12.40
C LEU A 140 -6.61 -17.58 13.02
N PRO A 141 -7.22 -16.71 13.83
CA PRO A 141 -8.59 -16.90 14.29
C PRO A 141 -9.57 -17.08 13.11
N GLU A 142 -10.56 -17.96 13.25
CA GLU A 142 -11.54 -18.25 12.20
C GLU A 142 -12.25 -16.98 11.70
N LYS A 143 -12.62 -16.08 12.62
CA LYS A 143 -13.21 -14.77 12.28
C LYS A 143 -12.30 -13.96 11.35
N TRP A 144 -10.98 -14.00 11.55
CA TRP A 144 -10.05 -13.24 10.71
C TRP A 144 -10.01 -13.81 9.30
N VAL A 145 -9.96 -15.14 9.16
CA VAL A 145 -9.97 -15.81 7.84
C VAL A 145 -11.30 -15.56 7.14
N HIS A 146 -12.43 -15.63 7.85
CA HIS A 146 -13.75 -15.32 7.30
C HIS A 146 -13.84 -13.88 6.79
N THR A 147 -13.44 -12.90 7.60
CA THR A 147 -13.47 -11.48 7.22
C THR A 147 -12.49 -11.18 6.07
N ALA A 148 -11.32 -11.83 6.04
CA ALA A 148 -10.40 -11.76 4.91
C ALA A 148 -11.04 -12.32 3.63
N GLY A 149 -11.85 -13.40 3.75
CA GLY A 149 -12.67 -13.93 2.67
C GLY A 149 -13.66 -12.91 2.10
N LEU A 150 -14.37 -12.17 2.96
CA LEU A 150 -15.28 -11.09 2.52
C LEU A 150 -14.56 -10.03 1.68
N VAL A 151 -13.37 -9.62 2.11
CA VAL A 151 -12.55 -8.66 1.36
C VAL A 151 -12.05 -9.27 0.05
N GLY A 152 -11.69 -10.56 0.06
CA GLY A 152 -11.35 -11.29 -1.16
C GLY A 152 -12.46 -11.29 -2.19
N ASP A 153 -13.70 -11.56 -1.77
CA ASP A 153 -14.88 -11.54 -2.64
C ASP A 153 -15.15 -10.13 -3.19
N TYR A 154 -15.03 -9.11 -2.33
CA TYR A 154 -15.16 -7.71 -2.72
C TYR A 154 -14.14 -7.31 -3.79
N LEU A 155 -12.86 -7.65 -3.59
CA LEU A 155 -11.80 -7.36 -4.56
C LEU A 155 -11.97 -8.16 -5.86
N ALA A 156 -12.37 -9.43 -5.77
CA ALA A 156 -12.63 -10.28 -6.93
C ALA A 156 -13.79 -9.74 -7.79
N ALA A 157 -14.79 -9.10 -7.17
CA ALA A 157 -15.90 -8.48 -7.89
C ALA A 157 -15.51 -7.14 -8.55
N LEU A 158 -14.65 -6.34 -7.89
CA LEU A 158 -14.43 -4.94 -8.28
C LEU A 158 -13.10 -4.66 -9.00
N TRP A 159 -12.20 -5.64 -9.15
CA TRP A 159 -10.84 -5.36 -9.67
C TRP A 159 -10.78 -4.72 -11.06
N GLN A 160 -11.83 -4.83 -11.89
CA GLN A 160 -11.90 -4.18 -13.21
C GLN A 160 -12.52 -2.79 -13.19
N LEU A 161 -13.02 -2.32 -12.04
CA LEU A 161 -13.60 -0.99 -11.93
C LEU A 161 -12.50 0.06 -11.77
N PRO A 162 -12.63 1.22 -12.44
CA PRO A 162 -11.80 2.37 -12.15
C PRO A 162 -11.97 2.82 -10.70
N CYS A 163 -10.86 3.23 -10.09
CA CYS A 163 -10.83 3.69 -8.71
C CYS A 163 -9.75 4.75 -8.54
N TYR A 164 -9.73 5.43 -7.41
CA TYR A 164 -8.59 6.30 -7.08
C TYR A 164 -7.32 5.45 -6.93
N ASP A 165 -6.16 6.01 -7.29
CA ASP A 165 -4.87 5.37 -7.04
C ASP A 165 -4.44 5.49 -5.57
N CYS A 166 -3.27 4.95 -5.22
CA CYS A 166 -2.73 5.03 -3.86
C CYS A 166 -2.39 6.46 -3.39
N TRP A 167 -2.46 7.44 -4.30
CA TRP A 167 -2.27 8.86 -4.04
C TRP A 167 -3.58 9.62 -3.93
N GLU A 168 -4.69 8.89 -4.00
CA GLU A 168 -6.04 9.41 -3.96
C GLU A 168 -6.40 10.29 -5.17
N GLU A 169 -5.81 9.98 -6.32
CA GLU A 169 -5.97 10.72 -7.57
C GLU A 169 -6.59 9.83 -8.66
N PHE A 170 -7.05 10.45 -9.76
CA PHE A 170 -7.46 9.76 -11.00
C PHE A 170 -8.54 8.66 -10.83
N PRO A 171 -9.74 8.98 -10.31
CA PRO A 171 -10.79 7.98 -10.02
C PRO A 171 -11.37 7.27 -11.24
N GLY A 172 -11.23 7.87 -12.43
CA GLY A 172 -11.74 7.31 -13.69
C GLY A 172 -10.76 6.36 -14.39
N ASP A 173 -9.62 6.06 -13.77
CA ASP A 173 -8.55 5.27 -14.35
C ASP A 173 -8.37 3.92 -13.59
N ILE A 174 -7.70 2.97 -14.25
CA ILE A 174 -7.23 1.72 -13.65
C ILE A 174 -5.71 1.79 -13.49
N HIS A 175 -5.21 1.38 -12.32
CA HIS A 175 -3.82 1.58 -11.92
C HIS A 175 -3.11 0.22 -11.73
N PRO A 176 -2.01 -0.06 -12.46
CA PRO A 176 -1.27 -1.31 -12.28
C PRO A 176 -0.78 -1.57 -10.85
N HIS A 177 -0.48 -0.52 -10.08
CA HIS A 177 -0.16 -0.66 -8.65
C HIS A 177 -1.33 -1.27 -7.85
N THR A 178 -2.54 -0.73 -8.03
CA THR A 178 -3.76 -1.24 -7.37
C THR A 178 -4.02 -2.69 -7.76
N LEU A 179 -3.88 -3.04 -9.04
CA LEU A 179 -4.04 -4.41 -9.52
C LEU A 179 -2.97 -5.35 -8.94
N ALA A 180 -1.74 -4.88 -8.77
CA ALA A 180 -0.69 -5.64 -8.09
C ALA A 180 -1.05 -5.89 -6.61
N ALA A 181 -1.52 -4.87 -5.89
CA ALA A 181 -1.95 -5.02 -4.50
C ALA A 181 -3.10 -6.03 -4.36
N ILE A 182 -4.09 -5.99 -5.24
CA ILE A 182 -5.18 -6.98 -5.30
C ILE A 182 -4.63 -8.38 -5.59
N TYR A 183 -3.76 -8.52 -6.59
CA TYR A 183 -3.13 -9.80 -6.93
C TYR A 183 -2.37 -10.40 -5.74
N GLY A 184 -1.50 -9.61 -5.09
CA GLY A 184 -0.72 -10.04 -3.94
C GLY A 184 -1.61 -10.44 -2.76
N GLY A 185 -2.67 -9.66 -2.53
CA GLY A 185 -3.67 -9.92 -1.50
C GLY A 185 -4.44 -11.23 -1.72
N LEU A 186 -5.00 -11.44 -2.91
CA LEU A 186 -5.74 -12.67 -3.24
C LEU A 186 -4.86 -13.91 -3.26
N LYS A 187 -3.58 -13.75 -3.66
CA LYS A 187 -2.58 -14.82 -3.54
C LYS A 187 -2.31 -15.17 -2.08
N GLY A 188 -2.14 -14.16 -1.23
CA GLY A 188 -2.02 -14.34 0.23
C GLY A 188 -3.25 -15.01 0.83
N LEU A 189 -4.45 -14.55 0.47
CA LEU A 189 -5.71 -15.12 0.95
C LEU A 189 -5.87 -16.60 0.59
N SER A 190 -5.46 -17.01 -0.62
CA SER A 190 -5.49 -18.42 -1.03
C SER A 190 -4.63 -19.31 -0.12
N ALA A 191 -3.55 -18.78 0.46
CA ALA A 191 -2.76 -19.50 1.46
C ALA A 191 -3.42 -19.53 2.85
N LEU A 192 -4.26 -18.53 3.17
CA LEU A 192 -4.98 -18.44 4.44
C LEU A 192 -6.20 -19.37 4.50
N ASP A 193 -6.96 -19.46 3.41
CA ASP A 193 -8.25 -20.17 3.37
C ASP A 193 -8.23 -21.46 2.52
N GLY A 194 -7.14 -21.72 1.80
CA GLY A 194 -6.98 -22.91 0.96
C GLY A 194 -7.83 -22.93 -0.31
N GLN A 195 -8.51 -21.83 -0.67
CA GLN A 195 -9.30 -21.77 -1.89
C GLN A 195 -8.42 -21.45 -3.10
N ASP A 196 -8.67 -22.13 -4.22
CA ASP A 196 -7.93 -21.90 -5.47
C ASP A 196 -8.45 -20.66 -6.21
N ARG A 197 -7.61 -19.63 -6.29
CA ARG A 197 -7.85 -18.40 -7.06
C ARG A 197 -6.92 -18.25 -8.28
N SER A 198 -6.25 -19.32 -8.70
CA SER A 198 -5.25 -19.31 -9.77
C SER A 198 -5.74 -18.67 -11.07
N ASN A 199 -6.97 -18.96 -11.49
CA ASN A 199 -7.58 -18.37 -12.69
C ASN A 199 -7.77 -16.85 -12.57
N LEU A 200 -8.27 -16.36 -11.44
CA LEU A 200 -8.47 -14.93 -11.19
C LEU A 200 -7.12 -14.20 -11.12
N LEU A 201 -6.14 -14.78 -10.43
CA LEU A 201 -4.78 -14.25 -10.36
C LEU A 201 -4.15 -14.16 -11.75
N LYS A 202 -4.35 -15.18 -12.60
CA LYS A 202 -3.91 -15.17 -13.99
C LYS A 202 -4.57 -14.04 -14.78
N GLN A 203 -5.90 -13.86 -14.65
CA GLN A 203 -6.62 -12.77 -15.33
C GLN A 203 -6.08 -11.39 -14.96
N ILE A 204 -5.90 -11.11 -13.67
CA ILE A 204 -5.37 -9.82 -13.21
C ILE A 204 -3.96 -9.59 -13.75
N ARG A 205 -3.10 -10.61 -13.65
CA ARG A 205 -1.72 -10.53 -14.16
C ARG A 205 -1.70 -10.27 -15.66
N ASP A 206 -2.44 -11.06 -16.44
CA ASP A 206 -2.49 -10.93 -17.90
C ASP A 206 -3.01 -9.54 -18.30
N TYR A 207 -4.04 -9.04 -17.62
CA TYR A 207 -4.57 -7.69 -17.84
C TYR A 207 -3.50 -6.61 -17.66
N VAL A 208 -2.71 -6.67 -16.57
CA VAL A 208 -1.61 -5.73 -16.34
C VAL A 208 -0.51 -5.86 -17.39
N LEU A 209 -0.17 -7.08 -17.80
CA LEU A 209 0.87 -7.32 -18.81
C LEU A 209 0.44 -6.85 -20.22
N GLU A 210 -0.86 -6.93 -20.52
CA GLU A 210 -1.42 -6.53 -21.81
C GLU A 210 -1.67 -5.02 -21.91
N HIS A 211 -2.24 -4.41 -20.86
CA HIS A 211 -2.72 -3.03 -20.90
C HIS A 211 -1.87 -2.05 -20.10
N GLY A 212 -1.08 -2.55 -19.14
CA GLY A 212 -0.29 -1.73 -18.21
C GLY A 212 1.13 -1.46 -18.68
N VAL A 213 1.49 -1.78 -19.93
CA VAL A 213 2.84 -1.65 -20.48
C VAL A 213 2.86 -0.68 -21.66
N TYR A 214 3.78 0.28 -21.64
CA TYR A 214 4.06 1.19 -22.75
C TYR A 214 5.55 1.12 -23.09
N ALA A 215 5.88 0.90 -24.36
CA ALA A 215 7.26 0.86 -24.85
C ALA A 215 8.23 -0.01 -24.00
N GLY A 216 7.72 -1.13 -23.46
CA GLY A 216 8.51 -2.07 -22.67
C GLY A 216 8.67 -1.73 -21.19
N TYR A 217 7.94 -0.77 -20.62
CA TYR A 217 7.91 -0.49 -19.18
C TYR A 217 6.46 -0.33 -18.67
N PHE A 218 6.24 -0.55 -17.37
CA PHE A 218 4.92 -0.40 -16.75
C PHE A 218 4.56 1.07 -16.52
N VAL A 219 3.28 1.40 -16.63
CA VAL A 219 2.77 2.78 -16.53
C VAL A 219 1.88 3.00 -15.32
N LYS A 220 1.84 4.23 -14.80
CA LYS A 220 1.05 4.66 -13.63
C LYS A 220 -0.42 4.24 -13.73
N LYS A 221 -0.99 4.47 -14.91
CA LYS A 221 -2.39 4.19 -15.24
C LYS A 221 -2.53 3.65 -16.65
N ILE A 222 -3.50 2.77 -16.87
CA ILE A 222 -3.75 2.14 -18.17
C ILE A 222 -3.94 3.23 -19.25
N GLY A 223 -3.30 3.03 -20.41
CA GLY A 223 -3.36 3.98 -21.52
C GLY A 223 -2.49 5.24 -21.38
N SER A 224 -1.74 5.39 -20.27
CA SER A 224 -0.74 6.46 -20.12
C SER A 224 0.65 6.03 -20.59
N TYR A 225 1.60 6.98 -20.58
CA TYR A 225 3.04 6.74 -20.80
C TYR A 225 3.89 7.13 -19.58
N THR A 226 3.25 7.55 -18.49
CA THR A 226 3.89 8.11 -17.30
C THR A 226 4.26 6.99 -16.33
N VAL A 227 5.45 7.08 -15.74
CA VAL A 227 5.89 6.18 -14.67
C VAL A 227 5.50 6.76 -13.30
N ASP A 228 5.26 5.88 -12.33
CA ASP A 228 5.00 6.22 -10.93
C ASP A 228 5.85 5.32 -10.03
N ALA A 229 6.38 5.86 -8.94
CA ALA A 229 7.23 5.10 -8.03
C ALA A 229 6.49 3.94 -7.34
N SER A 230 5.17 4.04 -7.19
CA SER A 230 4.32 2.94 -6.67
C SER A 230 4.40 1.67 -7.52
N LEU A 231 4.86 1.77 -8.78
CA LEU A 231 5.04 0.62 -9.66
C LEU A 231 6.10 -0.37 -9.16
N LEU A 232 6.99 0.02 -8.23
CA LEU A 232 7.86 -0.92 -7.50
C LEU A 232 7.04 -2.05 -6.84
N GLY A 233 5.81 -1.73 -6.43
CA GLY A 233 4.80 -2.64 -5.91
C GLY A 233 4.51 -3.86 -6.80
N LEU A 234 4.64 -3.72 -8.13
CA LEU A 234 4.33 -4.81 -9.07
C LEU A 234 5.18 -6.06 -8.81
N ALA A 235 6.43 -5.90 -8.38
CA ALA A 235 7.28 -7.02 -7.98
C ALA A 235 7.31 -7.17 -6.45
N LEU A 236 7.63 -6.10 -5.71
CA LEU A 236 7.75 -6.15 -4.26
C LEU A 236 6.79 -5.16 -3.60
N PRO A 237 5.91 -5.61 -2.69
CA PRO A 237 5.85 -6.98 -2.15
C PRO A 237 4.92 -7.94 -2.92
N TYR A 238 4.14 -7.44 -3.88
CA TYR A 238 2.95 -8.18 -4.33
C TYR A 238 3.23 -9.34 -5.31
N GLY A 239 4.40 -9.34 -5.96
CA GLY A 239 4.86 -10.45 -6.80
C GLY A 239 3.97 -10.74 -8.02
N LEU A 240 3.34 -9.70 -8.60
CA LEU A 240 2.60 -9.81 -9.86
C LEU A 240 3.56 -10.11 -11.02
N VAL A 241 4.74 -9.48 -11.00
CA VAL A 241 5.87 -9.79 -11.89
C VAL A 241 7.11 -10.20 -11.09
N ALA A 242 8.02 -10.91 -11.75
CA ALA A 242 9.33 -11.25 -11.18
C ALA A 242 10.25 -10.02 -11.16
N LEU A 243 11.24 -10.01 -10.27
CA LEU A 243 12.25 -8.95 -10.18
C LEU A 243 13.09 -8.85 -11.45
N GLU A 244 13.29 -9.97 -12.13
CA GLU A 244 14.08 -10.10 -13.36
C GLU A 244 13.24 -9.91 -14.64
N ASP A 245 11.94 -9.61 -14.52
CA ASP A 245 11.12 -9.29 -15.70
C ASP A 245 11.70 -8.06 -16.39
N ALA A 246 12.08 -8.20 -17.66
CA ALA A 246 12.72 -7.12 -18.42
C ALA A 246 11.89 -5.82 -18.42
N ARG A 247 10.56 -5.93 -18.39
CA ARG A 247 9.68 -4.75 -18.32
C ARG A 247 9.74 -4.09 -16.95
N PHE A 248 9.85 -4.89 -15.90
CA PHE A 248 10.01 -4.38 -14.54
C PHE A 248 11.37 -3.72 -14.35
N THR A 249 12.46 -4.34 -14.82
CA THR A 249 13.79 -3.72 -14.81
C THR A 249 13.79 -2.38 -15.56
N ALA A 250 13.20 -2.32 -16.76
CA ALA A 250 13.05 -1.07 -17.51
C ALA A 250 12.19 -0.03 -16.78
N THR A 251 11.20 -0.47 -16.00
CA THR A 251 10.39 0.40 -15.15
C THR A 251 11.22 1.01 -14.04
N VAL A 252 12.04 0.21 -13.34
CA VAL A 252 12.94 0.72 -12.29
C VAL A 252 13.95 1.71 -12.84
N GLU A 253 14.56 1.42 -13.99
CA GLU A 253 15.48 2.36 -14.66
C GLU A 253 14.79 3.70 -14.96
N ARG A 254 13.52 3.66 -15.39
CA ARG A 254 12.75 4.86 -15.70
C ARG A 254 12.31 5.63 -14.45
N ILE A 255 12.02 4.92 -13.35
CA ILE A 255 11.83 5.52 -12.02
C ILE A 255 13.12 6.24 -11.60
N GLU A 256 14.29 5.59 -11.66
CA GLU A 256 15.57 6.24 -11.33
C GLU A 256 15.78 7.50 -12.18
N GLN A 257 15.61 7.40 -13.51
CA GLN A 257 15.88 8.52 -14.42
C GLN A 257 14.91 9.69 -14.26
N SER A 258 13.63 9.41 -14.00
CA SER A 258 12.57 10.43 -14.06
C SER A 258 12.19 10.97 -12.68
N LEU A 259 12.33 10.15 -11.63
CA LEU A 259 11.80 10.41 -10.29
C LEU A 259 12.88 10.56 -9.23
N ARG A 260 14.16 10.38 -9.56
CA ARG A 260 15.27 10.58 -8.62
C ARG A 260 16.11 11.78 -9.03
N LYS A 261 15.61 12.98 -8.72
CA LYS A 261 16.27 14.28 -9.06
C LYS A 261 17.25 14.74 -7.99
N GLY A 262 17.14 14.20 -6.78
CA GLY A 262 18.05 14.40 -5.66
C GLY A 262 18.51 13.06 -5.08
N GLY A 263 18.47 12.95 -3.75
CA GLY A 263 18.82 11.70 -3.08
C GLY A 263 17.64 10.73 -2.98
N GLY A 264 16.42 11.27 -2.92
CA GLY A 264 15.17 10.53 -2.76
C GLY A 264 14.32 10.48 -4.03
N VAL A 265 13.18 9.80 -3.90
CA VAL A 265 12.28 9.45 -5.01
C VAL A 265 10.97 10.23 -4.93
N HIS A 266 10.59 10.90 -6.02
CA HIS A 266 9.28 11.55 -6.19
C HIS A 266 8.17 10.53 -6.50
N ARG A 267 6.88 10.89 -6.29
CA ARG A 267 5.74 10.03 -6.64
C ARG A 267 5.65 9.76 -8.15
N TYR A 268 5.49 10.83 -8.92
CA TYR A 268 5.42 10.82 -10.39
C TYR A 268 5.81 12.22 -10.93
N PRO A 269 6.12 12.40 -12.23
CA PRO A 269 6.81 13.59 -12.72
C PRO A 269 6.04 14.92 -12.61
N THR A 270 4.71 14.87 -12.57
CA THR A 270 3.81 16.03 -12.54
C THR A 270 3.12 16.22 -11.19
N ASP A 271 3.67 15.61 -10.14
CA ASP A 271 3.15 15.73 -8.79
C ASP A 271 3.36 17.16 -8.27
N THR A 272 2.29 17.79 -7.78
CA THR A 272 2.30 19.15 -7.21
C THR A 272 1.95 19.17 -5.73
N TYR A 273 1.73 18.02 -5.09
CA TYR A 273 1.35 17.94 -3.67
C TYR A 273 2.50 18.42 -2.78
N PHE A 274 2.28 19.54 -2.07
CA PHE A 274 3.33 20.31 -1.39
C PHE A 274 4.54 20.65 -2.30
N GLY A 275 4.28 20.87 -3.59
CA GLY A 275 5.28 21.11 -4.62
C GLY A 275 5.96 19.86 -5.17
N GLY A 276 5.52 18.67 -4.79
CA GLY A 276 6.02 17.39 -5.31
C GLY A 276 7.44 17.08 -4.85
N GLY A 277 7.63 16.92 -3.55
CA GLY A 277 8.91 16.62 -2.93
C GLY A 277 9.38 15.16 -3.09
N GLU A 278 10.50 14.86 -2.44
CA GLU A 278 11.09 13.52 -2.38
C GLU A 278 10.51 12.74 -1.19
N TRP A 279 10.00 11.54 -1.42
CA TRP A 279 9.29 10.77 -0.41
C TRP A 279 10.19 9.73 0.26
N VAL A 280 10.13 9.67 1.59
CA VAL A 280 10.91 8.72 2.39
C VAL A 280 10.52 7.28 2.06
N LEU A 281 9.22 6.99 2.02
CA LEU A 281 8.70 5.64 1.78
C LEU A 281 9.04 5.12 0.38
N LEU A 282 9.00 5.98 -0.65
CA LEU A 282 9.30 5.58 -2.03
C LEU A 282 10.79 5.30 -2.22
N THR A 283 11.62 6.07 -1.52
CA THR A 283 13.06 5.82 -1.44
C THR A 283 13.34 4.50 -0.74
N ALA A 284 12.58 4.17 0.31
CA ALA A 284 12.66 2.87 1.00
C ALA A 284 12.24 1.71 0.09
N TRP A 285 11.18 1.86 -0.72
CA TRP A 285 10.77 0.84 -1.68
C TRP A 285 11.83 0.57 -2.75
N LEU A 286 12.47 1.63 -3.26
CA LEU A 286 13.56 1.48 -4.22
C LEU A 286 14.79 0.81 -3.57
N GLY A 287 15.10 1.18 -2.33
CA GLY A 287 16.14 0.51 -1.52
C GLY A 287 15.84 -0.96 -1.29
N TRP A 288 14.58 -1.32 -1.01
CA TRP A 288 14.14 -2.70 -0.87
C TRP A 288 14.35 -3.49 -2.16
N TYR A 289 13.99 -2.93 -3.32
CA TYR A 289 14.30 -3.54 -4.61
C TYR A 289 15.80 -3.81 -4.79
N TYR A 290 16.67 -2.84 -4.47
CA TYR A 290 18.11 -3.05 -4.60
C TYR A 290 18.66 -4.10 -3.64
N ALA A 291 18.17 -4.15 -2.40
CA ALA A 291 18.55 -5.19 -1.46
C ALA A 291 18.15 -6.58 -1.99
N MET A 292 16.95 -6.72 -2.55
CA MET A 292 16.45 -7.99 -3.09
C MET A 292 17.13 -8.41 -4.40
N THR A 293 17.77 -7.49 -5.13
CA THR A 293 18.51 -7.76 -6.37
C THR A 293 20.02 -7.81 -6.18
N GLY A 294 20.51 -7.84 -4.93
CA GLY A 294 21.94 -7.93 -4.60
C GLY A 294 22.75 -6.66 -4.89
N GLN A 295 22.07 -5.53 -5.10
CA GLN A 295 22.69 -4.22 -5.32
C GLN A 295 22.90 -3.49 -3.99
N ASP A 296 23.60 -4.12 -3.06
CA ASP A 296 23.74 -3.68 -1.65
C ASP A 296 24.25 -2.25 -1.51
N ALA A 297 25.18 -1.82 -2.38
CA ALA A 297 25.71 -0.46 -2.36
C ALA A 297 24.62 0.59 -2.60
N LYS A 298 23.75 0.37 -3.59
CA LYS A 298 22.62 1.25 -3.88
C LYS A 298 21.58 1.20 -2.75
N ALA A 299 21.30 0.02 -2.22
CA ALA A 299 20.38 -0.11 -1.09
C ALA A 299 20.85 0.68 0.14
N ARG A 300 22.15 0.60 0.47
CA ARG A 300 22.75 1.35 1.59
C ARG A 300 22.81 2.85 1.34
N GLU A 301 23.01 3.29 0.09
CA GLU A 301 22.95 4.70 -0.29
C GLU A 301 21.56 5.28 0.01
N LEU A 302 20.50 4.58 -0.42
CA LEU A 302 19.12 5.01 -0.17
C LEU A 302 18.76 4.96 1.31
N LEU A 303 19.21 3.95 2.05
CA LEU A 303 19.05 3.89 3.51
C LEU A 303 19.73 5.08 4.19
N GLY A 304 20.97 5.41 3.81
CA GLY A 304 21.69 6.56 4.35
C GLY A 304 20.99 7.89 4.04
N TRP A 305 20.40 8.02 2.85
CA TRP A 305 19.57 9.18 2.53
C TRP A 305 18.34 9.26 3.44
N ILE A 306 17.61 8.16 3.62
CA ILE A 306 16.42 8.10 4.51
C ILE A 306 16.80 8.53 5.94
N GLU A 307 17.86 7.95 6.51
CA GLU A 307 18.32 8.29 7.85
C GLU A 307 18.72 9.76 7.99
N SER A 308 19.25 10.37 6.93
CA SER A 308 19.61 11.79 6.93
C SER A 308 18.41 12.75 6.85
N GLN A 309 17.20 12.24 6.55
CA GLN A 309 15.97 13.06 6.55
C GLN A 309 15.30 13.15 7.92
N ALA A 310 15.79 12.39 8.91
CA ALA A 310 15.22 12.41 10.25
C ALA A 310 15.40 13.80 10.91
N ASP A 311 14.35 14.29 11.58
CA ASP A 311 14.40 15.54 12.33
C ASP A 311 15.32 15.44 13.57
N ALA A 312 15.44 16.53 14.34
CA ALA A 312 16.26 16.53 15.55
C ALA A 312 15.79 15.50 16.61
N GLN A 313 14.52 15.11 16.58
CA GLN A 313 13.92 14.10 17.43
C GLN A 313 14.00 12.69 16.81
N GLY A 314 14.47 12.55 15.57
CA GLY A 314 14.62 11.30 14.84
C GLY A 314 13.39 10.86 14.05
N ASN A 315 12.37 11.72 13.94
CA ASN A 315 11.16 11.38 13.20
C ASN A 315 11.39 11.56 11.70
N LEU A 316 10.83 10.66 10.91
CA LEU A 316 10.86 10.74 9.45
C LEU A 316 9.61 11.47 8.93
N PRO A 317 9.76 12.44 8.00
CA PRO A 317 8.64 13.10 7.38
C PRO A 317 8.00 12.24 6.28
N GLU A 318 6.84 12.67 5.79
CA GLU A 318 6.21 12.12 4.58
C GLU A 318 7.12 12.35 3.35
N GLN A 319 7.51 13.61 3.16
CA GLN A 319 8.34 14.07 2.05
C GLN A 319 9.26 15.21 2.50
N VAL A 320 10.31 15.47 1.72
CA VAL A 320 11.25 16.57 1.93
C VAL A 320 11.36 17.46 0.68
N PRO A 321 11.54 18.78 0.85
CA PRO A 321 11.61 19.73 -0.26
C PRO A 321 13.04 19.88 -0.82
N GLY A 322 13.85 18.81 -0.80
CA GLY A 322 15.24 18.85 -1.29
C GLY A 322 15.30 19.20 -2.79
N THR A 323 14.46 18.52 -3.56
CA THR A 323 14.04 18.91 -4.91
C THR A 323 12.52 18.90 -4.98
N LEU A 324 11.94 19.80 -5.78
CA LEU A 324 10.49 19.93 -5.97
C LEU A 324 10.17 19.83 -7.46
N ASN A 325 9.11 19.09 -7.80
CA ASN A 325 8.59 19.02 -9.17
C ASN A 325 7.90 20.34 -9.57
N ASP A 326 7.21 20.98 -8.64
CA ASP A 326 6.51 22.25 -8.82
C ASP A 326 6.74 23.17 -7.61
N PRO A 327 7.86 23.92 -7.58
CA PRO A 327 8.25 24.71 -6.41
C PRO A 327 7.41 25.97 -6.15
N ASN A 328 6.39 26.26 -6.97
CA ASN A 328 5.71 27.55 -7.01
C ASN A 328 4.55 27.69 -6.01
#